data_AF-A0A9E0IJY2-F1
#
_entry.id   AF-A0A9E0IJY2-F1
#
_cell.length_a   1.000
_cell.length_b   1.000
_cell.length_c   1.000
_cell.angle_alpha   90.00
_cell.angle_beta   90.00
_cell.angle_gamma   90.00
#
_symmetry.space_group_name_H-M   'P 1'
#
loop_
_entity.id
_entity.type
_entity.pdbx_description
1 polymer ?
#
loop_
_entity_poly.entity_id
_entity_poly.type
_entity_poly.pdbx_seq_one_letter_code
_entity_poly.pdbx_strand_id
1 'polypeptide(L)'
;MLRLVLSWSLPPLLLLGACQQGSPPAPAASAASAPGRVAAAAGAPTPTPAGAAAAPPTASAAAAPVAVPPGGDGYAGDVDRICNVLEYSGALTNPEVSPIFATAQWLGQALQTEQGRQFLARVQPLTGAAKADALDDEARRVGLTSCPLADAWRR
;
A
#
# COMPACT_ATOMS: atom_id res chain seq x y z
N MET A 1 -41.16 20.88 -13.10
CA MET A 1 -41.50 19.51 -13.53
C MET A 1 -40.87 19.25 -14.89
N LEU A 2 -39.70 18.63 -14.95
CA LEU A 2 -39.17 18.04 -16.18
C LEU A 2 -38.25 16.88 -15.79
N ARG A 3 -38.68 15.66 -16.12
CA ARG A 3 -38.00 14.40 -15.82
C ARG A 3 -36.94 14.14 -16.90
N LEU A 4 -35.65 14.18 -16.56
CA LEU A 4 -34.62 13.56 -17.39
C LEU A 4 -34.44 12.10 -16.96
N VAL A 5 -34.92 11.22 -17.83
CA VAL A 5 -34.73 9.77 -17.79
C VAL A 5 -33.38 9.49 -18.45
N LEU A 6 -32.29 9.48 -17.68
CA LEU A 6 -31.01 8.96 -18.18
C LEU A 6 -31.01 7.45 -18.02
N SER A 7 -31.25 6.79 -19.15
CA SER A 7 -31.09 5.36 -19.38
C SER A 7 -29.63 4.96 -19.12
N TRP A 8 -29.35 4.37 -17.95
CA TRP A 8 -28.08 3.72 -17.68
C TRP A 8 -28.16 2.28 -18.20
N SER A 9 -27.53 2.04 -19.35
CA SER A 9 -27.26 0.69 -19.86
C SER A 9 -26.30 -0.03 -18.93
N LEU A 10 -26.82 -0.96 -18.12
CA LEU A 10 -26.02 -1.96 -17.41
C LEU A 10 -25.32 -2.88 -18.43
N PRO A 11 -24.00 -3.08 -18.34
CA PRO A 11 -23.37 -4.24 -18.96
C PRO A 11 -23.71 -5.53 -18.18
N PRO A 12 -23.91 -6.66 -18.87
CA PRO A 12 -24.30 -7.93 -18.27
C PRO A 12 -23.14 -8.57 -17.50
N LEU A 13 -23.51 -9.07 -16.32
CA LEU A 13 -22.80 -10.06 -15.52
C LEU A 13 -22.32 -11.25 -16.38
N LEU A 14 -21.01 -11.42 -16.52
CA LEU A 14 -20.34 -12.69 -16.80
C LEU A 14 -19.56 -13.06 -15.53
N LEU A 15 -20.15 -13.88 -14.66
CA LEU A 15 -19.90 -15.32 -14.52
C LEU A 15 -18.42 -15.73 -14.31
N LEU A 16 -18.21 -16.25 -13.10
CA LEU A 16 -17.27 -17.29 -12.68
C LEU A 16 -15.76 -16.98 -12.64
N GLY A 17 -15.31 -16.75 -11.41
CA GLY A 17 -13.94 -17.00 -10.97
C GLY A 17 -13.89 -17.23 -9.46
N ALA A 18 -14.42 -18.37 -8.99
CA ALA A 18 -14.30 -18.79 -7.60
C ALA A 18 -12.88 -19.27 -7.30
N CYS A 19 -11.97 -18.36 -6.94
CA CYS A 19 -10.70 -18.73 -6.33
C CYS A 19 -10.92 -18.94 -4.82
N GLN A 20 -11.17 -20.21 -4.52
CA GLN A 20 -10.93 -20.94 -3.28
C GLN A 20 -10.23 -20.15 -2.16
N GLN A 21 -10.98 -19.87 -1.09
CA GLN A 21 -10.50 -19.43 0.21
C GLN A 21 -9.79 -20.59 0.90
N GLY A 22 -8.46 -20.58 0.89
CA GLY A 22 -7.66 -21.39 1.80
C GLY A 22 -7.68 -20.74 3.18
N SER A 23 -8.38 -21.36 4.14
CA SER A 23 -8.37 -20.98 5.55
C SER A 23 -6.95 -21.03 6.11
N PRO A 24 -6.44 -19.98 6.78
CA PRO A 24 -5.22 -20.09 7.56
C PRO A 24 -5.48 -20.95 8.82
N PRO A 25 -4.56 -21.86 9.20
CA PRO A 25 -4.65 -22.56 10.47
C PRO A 25 -4.46 -21.58 11.64
N ALA A 26 -5.24 -21.79 12.71
CA ALA A 26 -5.15 -21.02 13.94
C ALA A 26 -3.74 -21.11 14.57
N PRO A 27 -3.21 -20.03 15.18
CA PRO A 27 -2.00 -20.11 15.96
C PRO A 27 -2.27 -20.89 17.26
N ALA A 28 -1.66 -22.07 17.36
CA ALA A 28 -1.61 -22.83 18.59
C ALA A 28 -0.83 -22.04 19.66
N ALA A 29 -1.39 -22.00 20.86
CA ALA A 29 -0.82 -21.38 22.05
C ALA A 29 0.63 -21.84 22.28
N SER A 30 1.54 -20.86 22.47
CA SER A 30 2.87 -21.09 23.01
C SER A 30 2.78 -21.60 24.44
N ALA A 31 3.05 -22.88 24.64
CA ALA A 31 3.51 -23.41 25.91
C ALA A 31 5.04 -23.27 25.97
N ALA A 32 5.52 -22.64 27.02
CA ALA A 32 6.94 -22.52 27.36
C ALA A 32 7.56 -23.89 27.67
N SER A 33 8.76 -24.17 27.14
CA SER A 33 9.95 -24.53 27.94
C SER A 33 11.10 -25.15 27.11
N ALA A 34 12.31 -24.67 27.43
CA ALA A 34 13.60 -25.36 27.53
C ALA A 34 14.53 -25.55 26.30
N PRO A 35 15.88 -25.51 26.53
CA PRO A 35 16.90 -25.48 25.49
C PRO A 35 17.39 -26.90 25.12
N GLY A 36 17.70 -27.11 23.84
CA GLY A 36 18.28 -28.36 23.36
C GLY A 36 19.06 -28.17 22.06
N ARG A 37 20.39 -28.25 22.15
CA ARG A 37 21.30 -28.45 21.00
C ARG A 37 21.01 -29.79 20.33
N VAL A 38 21.07 -29.84 18.99
CA VAL A 38 21.76 -30.87 18.15
C VAL A 38 21.62 -30.42 16.68
N ALA A 39 22.70 -30.12 15.97
CA ALA A 39 23.54 -31.02 15.16
C ALA A 39 23.03 -31.20 13.70
N ALA A 40 24.01 -31.23 12.79
CA ALA A 40 23.90 -31.09 11.35
C ALA A 40 23.03 -32.13 10.63
N ALA A 41 22.43 -31.71 9.52
CA ALA A 41 22.10 -32.60 8.40
C ALA A 41 22.32 -31.85 7.08
N ALA A 42 23.29 -32.34 6.31
CA ALA A 42 23.53 -32.01 4.93
C ALA A 42 22.45 -32.65 4.03
N GLY A 43 22.09 -31.96 2.93
CA GLY A 43 21.51 -32.60 1.75
C GLY A 43 20.14 -32.07 1.31
N ALA A 44 20.13 -31.28 0.23
CA ALA A 44 19.51 -31.65 -1.05
C ALA A 44 19.59 -30.48 -2.06
N PRO A 45 20.08 -30.69 -3.29
CA PRO A 45 19.99 -29.70 -4.37
C PRO A 45 18.56 -29.64 -4.92
N THR A 46 17.95 -28.45 -4.93
CA THR A 46 16.66 -28.21 -5.58
C THR A 46 16.90 -28.00 -7.09
N PRO A 47 16.13 -28.63 -7.98
CA PRO A 47 16.28 -28.46 -9.43
C PRO A 47 15.89 -27.04 -9.86
N THR A 48 16.79 -26.42 -10.62
CA THR A 48 16.56 -25.16 -11.35
C THR A 48 15.56 -25.41 -12.49
N PRO A 49 14.36 -24.79 -12.50
CA PRO A 49 13.56 -24.76 -13.71
C PRO A 49 14.20 -23.77 -14.70
N ALA A 50 14.86 -24.33 -15.71
CA ALA A 50 15.28 -23.61 -16.90
C ALA A 50 14.06 -23.33 -17.79
N GLY A 51 13.92 -22.07 -18.22
CA GLY A 51 13.24 -21.75 -19.48
C GLY A 51 11.75 -21.46 -19.38
N ALA A 52 11.42 -20.22 -19.05
CA ALA A 52 10.33 -19.52 -19.72
C ALA A 52 10.88 -18.17 -20.17
N ALA A 53 11.14 -18.05 -21.47
CA ALA A 53 11.53 -16.81 -22.11
C ALA A 53 10.42 -15.78 -21.85
N ALA A 54 10.65 -14.91 -20.88
CA ALA A 54 9.77 -13.78 -20.59
C ALA A 54 9.76 -12.89 -21.83
N ALA A 55 8.59 -12.74 -22.44
CA ALA A 55 8.35 -11.72 -23.44
C ALA A 55 8.76 -10.35 -22.87
N PRO A 56 9.36 -9.46 -23.66
CA PRO A 56 9.72 -8.13 -23.19
C PRO A 56 8.45 -7.42 -22.68
N PRO A 57 8.51 -6.72 -21.53
CA PRO A 57 7.38 -5.92 -21.09
C PRO A 57 7.10 -4.89 -22.19
N THR A 58 5.96 -5.02 -22.86
CA THR A 58 5.42 -4.01 -23.75
C THR A 58 5.33 -2.73 -22.94
N ALA A 59 6.15 -1.74 -23.30
CA ALA A 59 6.27 -0.47 -22.61
C ALA A 59 4.87 0.13 -22.42
N SER A 60 4.43 0.16 -21.16
CA SER A 60 3.23 0.87 -20.74
C SER A 60 3.31 2.29 -21.29
N ALA A 61 2.24 2.70 -21.96
CA ALA A 61 2.03 4.05 -22.44
C ALA A 61 2.51 5.04 -21.37
N ALA A 62 3.40 5.95 -21.78
CA ALA A 62 4.00 6.96 -20.91
C ALA A 62 2.89 7.70 -20.16
N ALA A 63 2.67 7.32 -18.91
CA ALA A 63 1.88 8.10 -17.98
C ALA A 63 2.54 9.48 -17.94
N ALA A 64 1.76 10.53 -18.17
CA ALA A 64 2.23 11.89 -18.03
C ALA A 64 2.95 12.03 -16.68
N PRO A 65 4.09 12.74 -16.61
CA PRO A 65 4.83 12.91 -15.37
C PRO A 65 3.88 13.53 -14.33
N VAL A 66 3.50 12.72 -13.34
CA VAL A 66 2.75 13.21 -12.19
C VAL A 66 3.67 14.22 -11.52
N ALA A 67 3.26 15.49 -11.51
CA ALA A 67 4.03 16.55 -10.89
C ALA A 67 4.31 16.14 -9.44
N VAL A 68 5.57 15.87 -9.13
CA VAL A 68 5.99 15.55 -7.76
C VAL A 68 5.81 16.86 -6.97
N PRO A 69 4.97 16.89 -5.92
CA PRO A 69 4.79 18.08 -5.12
C PRO A 69 6.13 18.48 -4.47
N PRO A 70 6.33 19.79 -4.19
CA PRO A 70 7.53 20.30 -3.56
C PRO A 70 7.61 19.83 -2.10
N GLY A 71 8.09 18.61 -1.90
CA GLY A 71 8.60 18.08 -0.64
C GLY A 71 10.09 17.86 -0.80
N GLY A 72 10.89 18.17 0.23
CA GLY A 72 12.35 18.08 0.19
C GLY A 72 12.88 16.73 -0.30
N ASP A 73 14.12 16.68 -0.78
CA ASP A 73 14.68 15.45 -1.32
C ASP A 73 14.83 14.34 -0.26
N GLY A 74 14.71 13.09 -0.69
CA GLY A 74 14.96 11.93 0.17
C GLY A 74 13.80 11.56 1.10
N TYR A 75 14.15 10.97 2.25
CA TYR A 75 13.19 10.30 3.13
C TYR A 75 12.20 11.25 3.79
N ALA A 76 12.64 12.45 4.20
CA ALA A 76 11.75 13.45 4.79
C ALA A 76 10.66 13.89 3.80
N GLY A 77 10.99 14.02 2.51
CA GLY A 77 10.00 14.29 1.47
C GLY A 77 9.00 13.16 1.25
N ASP A 78 9.44 11.90 1.38
CA ASP A 78 8.51 10.77 1.32
C ASP A 78 7.53 10.77 2.51
N VAL A 79 8.00 11.13 3.71
CA VAL A 79 7.12 11.27 4.88
C VAL A 79 6.14 12.44 4.71
N ASP A 80 6.58 13.57 4.15
CA ASP A 80 5.69 14.69 3.79
C ASP A 80 4.60 14.24 2.81
N ARG A 81 4.98 13.51 1.75
CA ARG A 81 4.07 12.93 0.77
C ARG A 81 3.05 11.99 1.41
N ILE A 82 3.48 11.17 2.38
CA ILE A 82 2.57 10.29 3.13
C ILE A 82 1.61 11.13 4.00
N CYS A 83 2.12 12.14 4.70
CA CYS A 83 1.30 12.98 5.58
C CYS A 83 0.26 13.83 4.85
N ASN A 84 0.57 14.27 3.64
CA ASN A 84 -0.30 15.11 2.80
C ASN A 84 -0.98 14.34 1.66
N VAL A 85 -1.03 13.01 1.76
CA VAL A 85 -1.47 12.15 0.67
C VAL A 85 -2.91 12.41 0.18
N LEU A 86 -3.82 12.82 1.07
CA LEU A 86 -5.21 13.11 0.71
C LEU A 86 -5.31 14.32 -0.23
N GLU A 87 -4.44 15.31 -0.03
CA GLU A 87 -4.32 16.49 -0.89
C GLU A 87 -3.61 16.12 -2.20
N TYR A 88 -2.43 15.51 -2.11
CA TYR A 88 -1.60 15.22 -3.28
C TYR A 88 -2.19 14.18 -4.24
N SER A 89 -2.95 13.21 -3.73
CA SER A 89 -3.65 12.24 -4.56
C SER A 89 -4.91 12.81 -5.24
N GLY A 90 -5.36 14.01 -4.84
CA GLY A 90 -6.64 14.55 -5.27
C GLY A 90 -7.86 13.77 -4.76
N ALA A 91 -7.68 12.87 -3.78
CA ALA A 91 -8.73 12.01 -3.23
C ALA A 91 -9.94 12.78 -2.71
N LEU A 92 -9.76 14.02 -2.28
CA LEU A 92 -10.85 14.88 -1.81
C LEU A 92 -11.57 15.65 -2.94
N THR A 93 -10.95 15.73 -4.11
CA THR A 93 -11.47 16.53 -5.25
C THR A 93 -12.22 15.69 -6.28
N ASN A 94 -12.00 14.38 -6.31
CA ASN A 94 -12.65 13.46 -7.24
C ASN A 94 -13.58 12.49 -6.50
N PRO A 95 -14.90 12.78 -6.42
CA PRO A 95 -15.85 11.92 -5.71
C PRO A 95 -16.16 10.61 -6.44
N GLU A 96 -15.82 10.48 -7.72
CA GLU A 96 -16.06 9.27 -8.51
C GLU A 96 -15.05 8.16 -8.16
N VAL A 97 -13.91 8.53 -7.58
CA VAL A 97 -12.84 7.59 -7.20
C VAL A 97 -12.85 7.42 -5.69
N SER A 98 -12.81 6.16 -5.22
CA SER A 98 -12.67 5.89 -3.78
C SER A 98 -11.41 6.59 -3.25
N PRO A 99 -11.52 7.42 -2.18
CA PRO A 99 -10.37 8.10 -1.60
C PRO A 99 -9.23 7.15 -1.25
N ILE A 100 -9.57 5.97 -0.72
CA ILE A 100 -8.60 4.92 -0.38
C ILE A 100 -7.84 4.45 -1.62
N PHE A 101 -8.54 4.23 -2.72
CA PHE A 101 -7.93 3.78 -3.98
C PHE A 101 -7.02 4.86 -4.58
N ALA A 102 -7.49 6.11 -4.67
CA ALA A 102 -6.70 7.23 -5.16
C ALA A 102 -5.41 7.41 -4.34
N THR A 103 -5.53 7.33 -3.01
CA THR A 103 -4.42 7.45 -2.06
C THR A 103 -3.39 6.33 -2.27
N ALA A 104 -3.85 5.07 -2.36
CA ALA A 104 -2.97 3.91 -2.53
C ALA A 104 -2.25 3.93 -3.89
N GLN A 105 -2.95 4.25 -4.98
CA GLN A 105 -2.37 4.36 -6.30
C GLN A 105 -1.29 5.44 -6.36
N TRP A 106 -1.56 6.60 -5.76
CA TRP A 106 -0.61 7.71 -5.74
C TRP A 106 0.65 7.38 -4.92
N LEU A 107 0.49 6.80 -3.73
CA LEU A 107 1.63 6.41 -2.88
C LEU A 107 2.57 5.40 -3.55
N GLY A 108 2.03 4.50 -4.37
CA GLY A 108 2.85 3.52 -5.10
C GLY A 108 3.87 4.16 -6.06
N GLN A 109 3.59 5.38 -6.53
CA GLN A 109 4.46 6.09 -7.48
C GLN A 109 5.18 7.29 -6.87
N ALA A 110 4.64 7.88 -5.80
CA ALA A 110 5.17 9.10 -5.20
C ALA A 110 6.37 8.87 -4.26
N LEU A 111 6.53 7.66 -3.70
CA LEU A 111 7.60 7.37 -2.75
C LEU A 111 8.91 7.02 -3.48
N GLN A 112 9.91 7.87 -3.30
CA GLN A 112 11.18 7.78 -4.01
C GLN A 112 12.17 6.84 -3.31
N THR A 113 12.24 6.93 -1.98
CA THR A 113 13.22 6.20 -1.18
C THR A 113 12.72 4.84 -0.73
N GLU A 114 13.66 3.91 -0.55
CA GLU A 114 13.36 2.60 0.02
C GLU A 114 12.87 2.71 1.48
N GLN A 115 13.44 3.65 2.24
CA GLN A 115 13.02 3.92 3.61
C GLN A 115 11.56 4.38 3.67
N GLY A 116 11.12 5.23 2.74
CA GLY A 116 9.73 5.68 2.63
C GLY A 116 8.77 4.53 2.38
N ARG A 117 9.10 3.66 1.42
CA ARG A 117 8.30 2.45 1.12
C ARG A 117 8.24 1.49 2.31
N GLN A 118 9.35 1.28 3.01
CA GLN A 118 9.38 0.46 4.22
C GLN A 118 8.56 1.07 5.36
N PHE A 119 8.61 2.39 5.54
CA PHE A 119 7.76 3.06 6.52
C PHE A 119 6.28 2.85 6.20
N LEU A 120 5.88 3.06 4.93
CA LEU A 120 4.50 2.79 4.49
C LEU A 120 4.08 1.35 4.79
N ALA A 121 4.93 0.36 4.49
CA ALA A 121 4.66 -1.04 4.77
C ALA A 121 4.48 -1.32 6.28
N ARG A 122 5.23 -0.64 7.16
CA ARG A 122 5.08 -0.77 8.62
C ARG A 122 3.77 -0.17 9.15
N VAL A 123 3.31 0.94 8.58
CA VAL A 123 2.08 1.61 9.05
C VAL A 123 0.79 1.07 8.41
N GLN A 124 0.89 0.36 7.27
CA GLN A 124 -0.24 -0.30 6.60
C GLN A 124 -1.10 -1.17 7.52
N PRO A 125 -0.55 -2.11 8.32
CA PRO A 125 -1.36 -2.97 9.19
C PRO A 125 -1.95 -2.25 10.42
N LEU A 126 -1.49 -1.03 10.73
CA LEU A 126 -2.00 -0.25 11.85
C LEU A 126 -3.37 0.35 11.49
N THR A 127 -4.17 0.62 12.51
CA THR A 127 -5.50 1.26 12.37
C THR A 127 -5.75 2.25 13.50
N GLY A 128 -6.69 3.18 13.29
CA GLY A 128 -7.13 4.16 14.29
C GLY A 128 -5.97 4.95 14.92
N ALA A 129 -6.04 5.12 16.24
CA ALA A 129 -5.06 5.89 17.02
C ALA A 129 -3.61 5.39 16.85
N ALA A 130 -3.38 4.07 16.82
CA ALA A 130 -2.03 3.52 16.67
C ALA A 130 -1.37 3.91 15.34
N LYS A 131 -2.17 4.03 14.27
CA LYS A 131 -1.69 4.50 12.97
C LYS A 131 -1.42 6.00 12.99
N ALA A 132 -2.33 6.77 13.59
CA ALA A 132 -2.16 8.21 13.75
C ALA A 132 -0.86 8.54 14.51
N ASP A 133 -0.61 7.87 15.64
CA ASP A 133 0.58 8.09 16.45
C ASP A 133 1.85 7.71 15.70
N ALA A 134 1.86 6.57 14.98
CA ALA A 134 3.01 6.18 14.16
C ALA A 134 3.32 7.18 13.03
N LEU A 135 2.29 7.82 12.46
CA LEU A 135 2.45 8.85 11.44
C LEU A 135 3.00 10.17 12.03
N ASP A 136 2.45 10.62 13.16
CA ASP A 136 2.92 11.84 13.83
C ASP A 136 4.33 11.68 14.42
N ASP A 137 4.64 10.53 15.00
CA ASP A 137 5.99 10.23 15.52
C ASP A 137 7.02 10.32 14.40
N GLU A 138 6.70 9.74 13.24
CA GLU A 138 7.59 9.75 12.09
C GLU A 138 7.72 11.15 11.47
N ALA A 139 6.61 11.87 11.34
CA ALA A 139 6.59 13.26 10.89
C ALA A 139 7.49 14.14 11.77
N ARG A 140 7.35 14.06 13.10
CA ARG A 140 8.20 14.78 14.05
C ARG A 140 9.67 14.38 13.93
N ARG A 141 9.96 13.08 13.74
CA ARG A 141 11.32 12.55 13.59
C ARG A 141 12.06 13.16 12.40
N VAL A 142 11.35 13.43 11.31
CA VAL A 142 11.92 14.07 10.11
C VAL A 142 11.80 15.60 10.10
N GLY A 143 11.29 16.20 11.18
CA GLY A 143 11.20 17.66 11.34
C GLY A 143 9.94 18.30 10.76
N LEU A 144 8.91 17.53 10.42
CA LEU A 144 7.60 18.07 10.03
C LEU A 144 6.83 18.50 11.29
N THR A 145 6.08 19.60 11.18
CA THR A 145 5.31 20.18 12.29
C THR A 145 3.95 19.50 12.48
N SER A 146 3.41 18.86 11.46
CA SER A 146 2.07 18.25 11.47
C SER A 146 1.92 17.16 10.42
N CYS A 147 1.05 16.18 10.67
CA CYS A 147 0.67 15.16 9.70
C CYS A 147 -0.86 15.09 9.53
N PRO A 148 -1.45 15.79 8.54
CA PRO A 148 -2.92 15.81 8.35
C PRO A 148 -3.54 14.41 8.17
N LEU A 149 -2.79 13.48 7.58
CA LEU A 149 -3.22 12.08 7.50
C LEU A 149 -3.37 11.46 8.89
N ALA A 150 -2.49 11.76 9.85
CA ALA A 150 -2.61 11.26 11.22
C ALA A 150 -3.93 11.74 11.86
N ASP A 151 -4.28 13.02 11.70
CA ASP A 151 -5.56 13.57 12.19
C ASP A 151 -6.78 12.90 11.55
N ALA A 152 -6.67 12.47 10.29
CA ALA A 152 -7.73 11.70 9.64
C ALA A 152 -7.92 10.31 10.27
N TRP A 153 -6.84 9.66 10.74
CA TRP A 153 -6.90 8.35 11.41
C TRP A 153 -7.34 8.40 12.88
N ARG A 154 -7.33 9.57 13.53
CA ARG A 154 -7.82 9.75 14.90
C ARG A 154 -9.35 9.83 14.99
N ARG A 155 -10.02 10.13 13.88
CA ARG A 155 -11.48 10.29 13.79
C ARG A 155 -12.17 8.96 13.54
#